data_AF-A0A5E4BGG8-F1
#
_entry.id   AF-A0A5E4BGG8-F1
#
_cell.length_a   1.000
_cell.length_b   1.000
_cell.length_c   1.000
_cell.angle_alpha   90.00
_cell.angle_beta   90.00
_cell.angle_gamma   90.00
#
_symmetry.space_group_name_H-M   'P 1'
#
loop_
_entity.id
_entity.type
_entity.pdbx_description
1 polymer ?
#
loop_
_entity_poly.entity_id
_entity_poly.type
_entity_poly.pdbx_seq_one_letter_code
_entity_poly.pdbx_strand_id
1 'polypeptide(L)'
;MVSGVSSELRKFYGFGKGLKGRGPGAVGALLPASGVWQAGRKDPRREGWKKDVPQGPPGYPPRITISDVVVACDGGCQAILDTGTSLLAGPTHDILKIQQAIGATRGQYGQFNINCWSLSGMPTVVFEIHGRKYSLPPLAYTIQGQDFCYSGFQENSNSPLWVLGTIFVREYYSVFDRTHNRVGLAKAV
;
A
#
# COMPACT_ATOMS: atom_id res chain seq x y z
N MET A 1 -9.95 -10.62 21.46
CA MET A 1 -10.80 -9.40 21.41
C MET A 1 -9.85 -8.23 21.26
N VAL A 2 -9.75 -7.61 20.09
CA VAL A 2 -8.85 -6.45 19.90
C VAL A 2 -9.68 -5.18 20.04
N SER A 3 -9.66 -4.63 21.25
CA SER A 3 -10.28 -3.36 21.62
C SER A 3 -9.37 -2.22 21.21
N GLY A 4 -9.64 -1.57 20.09
CA GLY A 4 -8.81 -0.44 19.64
C GLY A 4 -9.24 0.17 18.31
N VAL A 5 -10.55 0.33 18.08
CA VAL A 5 -11.04 1.04 16.90
C VAL A 5 -10.93 2.54 17.16
N SER A 6 -10.03 3.23 16.44
CA SER A 6 -9.91 4.69 16.41
C SER A 6 -11.28 5.36 16.21
N SER A 7 -11.50 6.51 16.84
CA SER A 7 -12.78 7.24 16.82
C SER A 7 -13.25 7.58 15.40
N GLU A 8 -12.33 7.71 14.45
CA GLU A 8 -12.63 7.92 13.02
C GLU A 8 -13.30 6.70 12.37
N LEU A 9 -12.87 5.48 12.70
CA LEU A 9 -13.51 4.26 12.17
C LEU A 9 -14.90 4.02 12.77
N ARG A 10 -15.15 4.48 14.01
CA ARG A 10 -16.48 4.40 14.64
C ARG A 10 -17.51 5.33 13.98
N LYS A 11 -17.08 6.48 13.46
CA LYS A 11 -17.94 7.38 12.68
C LYS A 11 -18.33 6.78 11.33
N PHE A 12 -17.48 5.92 10.75
CA PHE A 12 -17.71 5.31 9.44
C PHE A 12 -18.55 4.03 9.47
N TYR A 13 -18.58 3.27 10.57
CA TYR A 13 -19.25 1.98 10.66
C TYR A 13 -20.16 1.88 11.89
N GLY A 14 -21.40 2.37 11.77
CA GLY A 14 -22.48 2.01 12.69
C GLY A 14 -22.51 0.48 12.87
N PHE A 15 -22.20 0.02 14.08
CA PHE A 15 -21.81 -1.37 14.35
C PHE A 15 -23.02 -2.31 14.24
N GLY A 16 -23.10 -3.07 13.14
CA GLY A 16 -24.10 -4.13 12.90
C GLY A 16 -23.42 -5.50 12.77
N LYS A 17 -23.93 -6.50 13.48
CA LYS A 17 -23.33 -7.84 13.68
C LYS A 17 -23.19 -8.66 12.39
N GLY A 18 -22.07 -9.40 12.31
CA GLY A 18 -22.03 -10.79 11.85
C GLY A 18 -21.59 -11.01 10.39
N LEU A 19 -20.41 -11.59 10.21
CA LEU A 19 -20.06 -12.31 8.98
C LEU A 19 -19.43 -13.67 9.32
N LYS A 20 -20.21 -14.74 9.08
CA LYS A 20 -19.78 -16.14 9.00
C LYS A 20 -19.50 -16.45 7.53
N GLY A 21 -18.37 -17.09 7.20
CA GLY A 21 -18.31 -18.01 6.04
C GLY A 21 -17.10 -17.97 5.09
N ARG A 22 -16.32 -19.06 5.15
CA ARG A 22 -15.64 -19.87 4.09
C ARG A 22 -14.37 -19.34 3.36
N GLY A 23 -13.24 -19.99 3.71
CA GLY A 23 -12.10 -20.37 2.84
C GLY A 23 -10.95 -19.36 2.68
N PRO A 24 -9.66 -19.78 2.76
CA PRO A 24 -8.52 -18.88 2.65
C PRO A 24 -8.20 -18.56 1.18
N GLY A 25 -8.99 -17.67 0.57
CA GLY A 25 -8.56 -16.95 -0.63
C GLY A 25 -7.94 -15.63 -0.22
N ALA A 26 -6.83 -15.23 -0.83
CA ALA A 26 -6.23 -13.91 -0.58
C ALA A 26 -7.29 -12.82 -0.80
N VAL A 27 -7.61 -12.10 0.27
CA VAL A 27 -8.51 -10.95 0.22
C VAL A 27 -7.66 -9.75 -0.14
N GLY A 28 -7.99 -9.12 -1.26
CA GLY A 28 -7.31 -7.92 -1.73
C GLY A 28 -8.31 -6.83 -2.09
N ALA A 29 -7.80 -5.62 -2.32
CA ALA A 29 -8.60 -4.53 -2.86
C ALA A 29 -7.83 -3.79 -3.94
N LEU A 30 -8.51 -3.27 -4.96
CA LEU A 30 -7.94 -2.54 -6.08
C LEU A 30 -8.23 -1.05 -5.96
N LEU A 31 -7.17 -0.23 -5.93
CA LEU A 31 -7.18 1.19 -6.19
C LEU A 31 -7.11 1.41 -7.71
N PRO A 32 -8.14 1.95 -8.37
CA PRO A 32 -8.04 2.46 -9.72
C PRO A 32 -7.20 3.73 -9.77
N ALA A 33 -6.74 4.10 -10.96
CA ALA A 33 -6.10 5.40 -11.20
C ALA A 33 -7.01 6.59 -10.81
N SER A 34 -8.34 6.36 -10.76
CA SER A 34 -9.34 7.33 -10.29
C SER A 34 -9.49 7.39 -8.75
N GLY A 35 -8.74 6.58 -7.99
CA GLY A 35 -8.49 6.81 -6.57
C GLY A 35 -9.28 5.99 -5.55
N VAL A 36 -10.32 5.21 -5.90
CA VAL A 36 -11.16 4.47 -4.92
C VAL A 36 -10.78 3.01 -4.74
N TRP A 37 -10.24 2.64 -3.59
CA TRP A 37 -10.07 1.23 -3.21
C TRP A 37 -11.38 0.44 -3.29
N GLN A 38 -11.37 -0.66 -4.04
CA GLN A 38 -12.49 -1.57 -4.20
C GLN A 38 -12.11 -2.97 -3.73
N ALA A 39 -12.86 -3.52 -2.77
CA ALA A 39 -12.63 -4.89 -2.32
C ALA A 39 -12.87 -5.90 -3.47
N GLY A 40 -11.93 -6.82 -3.71
CA GLY A 40 -12.01 -7.78 -4.81
C GLY A 40 -11.39 -9.15 -4.47
N ARG A 41 -11.57 -10.13 -5.36
CA ARG A 41 -10.83 -11.40 -5.34
C ARG A 41 -10.01 -11.54 -6.62
N LYS A 42 -8.79 -12.05 -6.50
CA LYS A 42 -8.01 -12.54 -7.65
C LYS A 42 -8.75 -13.77 -8.20
N ASP A 43 -9.23 -13.73 -9.44
CA ASP A 43 -9.84 -14.91 -10.09
C ASP A 43 -8.73 -15.88 -10.50
N PRO A 44 -8.67 -17.11 -9.96
CA PRO A 44 -7.61 -18.06 -10.31
C PRO A 44 -7.72 -18.59 -11.76
N ARG A 45 -8.81 -18.31 -12.48
CA ARG A 45 -9.07 -18.83 -13.84
C ARG A 45 -8.90 -17.77 -14.95
N ARG A 46 -8.49 -16.55 -14.61
CA ARG A 46 -8.28 -15.46 -15.57
C ARG A 46 -7.02 -14.69 -15.22
N GLU A 47 -6.14 -14.46 -16.19
CA GLU A 47 -5.05 -13.49 -16.07
C GLU A 47 -5.64 -12.06 -16.08
N GLY A 48 -6.23 -11.63 -14.96
CA GLY A 48 -6.70 -10.26 -14.82
C GLY A 48 -7.84 -10.07 -13.83
N TRP A 49 -7.76 -8.97 -13.08
CA TRP A 49 -8.85 -8.46 -12.26
C TRP A 49 -10.00 -7.99 -13.16
N LYS A 50 -11.25 -8.25 -12.77
CA LYS A 50 -12.44 -7.85 -13.54
C LYS A 50 -12.41 -6.34 -13.86
N LYS A 51 -12.71 -5.99 -15.12
CA LYS A 51 -12.81 -4.61 -15.65
C LYS A 51 -14.01 -3.79 -15.14
N ASP A 52 -14.76 -4.28 -14.16
CA ASP A 52 -15.96 -3.62 -13.63
C ASP A 52 -15.58 -2.64 -12.49
N VAL A 53 -14.64 -1.74 -12.77
CA VAL A 53 -14.06 -0.80 -11.81
C VAL A 53 -14.76 0.55 -11.97
N PRO A 54 -15.78 0.90 -11.14
CA PRO A 54 -16.41 2.21 -11.20
C PRO A 54 -15.38 3.31 -10.94
N GLN A 55 -15.40 4.33 -11.79
CA GLN A 55 -14.51 5.49 -11.70
C GLN A 55 -14.84 6.27 -10.42
N GLY A 56 -13.84 6.52 -9.57
CA GLY A 56 -13.97 7.45 -8.45
C GLY A 56 -14.30 8.87 -8.92
N PRO A 57 -14.82 9.74 -8.05
CA PRO A 57 -15.10 11.12 -8.41
C PRO A 57 -13.81 11.83 -8.89
N PRO A 58 -13.86 12.62 -9.97
CA PRO A 58 -12.70 13.34 -10.48
C PRO A 58 -12.21 14.36 -9.44
N GLY A 59 -10.90 14.35 -9.14
CA GLY A 59 -10.28 15.43 -8.36
C GLY A 59 -8.94 15.12 -7.70
N TYR A 60 -8.65 13.86 -7.34
CA TYR A 60 -7.43 13.51 -6.62
C TYR A 60 -6.84 12.18 -7.09
N PRO A 61 -6.07 12.17 -8.20
CA PRO A 61 -5.32 10.98 -8.60
C PRO A 61 -4.34 10.59 -7.47
N PRO A 62 -4.13 9.28 -7.23
CA PRO A 62 -3.12 8.84 -6.29
C PRO A 62 -1.74 9.40 -6.66
N ARG A 63 -0.90 9.70 -5.66
CA ARG A 63 0.49 10.13 -5.87
C ARG A 63 1.38 9.62 -4.74
N ILE A 64 2.66 9.48 -5.01
CA ILE A 64 3.66 9.15 -3.98
C ILE A 64 4.64 10.30 -3.89
N THR A 65 4.74 10.88 -2.69
CA THR A 65 5.58 12.05 -2.42
C THR A 65 6.65 11.76 -1.39
N ILE A 66 7.80 12.40 -1.54
CA ILE A 66 8.90 12.42 -0.57
C ILE A 66 9.28 13.88 -0.40
N SER A 67 9.26 14.37 0.84
CA SER A 67 9.49 15.80 1.13
C SER A 67 8.62 16.73 0.28
N ASP A 68 7.34 16.38 0.12
CA ASP A 68 6.32 17.06 -0.70
C ASP A 68 6.62 17.14 -2.22
N VAL A 69 7.66 16.46 -2.71
CA VAL A 69 7.94 16.29 -4.14
C VAL A 69 7.34 14.99 -4.64
N VAL A 70 6.63 15.02 -5.78
CA VAL A 70 6.10 13.80 -6.43
C VAL A 70 7.25 12.99 -7.01
N VAL A 71 7.45 11.78 -6.50
CA VAL A 71 8.52 10.88 -6.93
C VAL A 71 8.02 9.70 -7.78
N ALA A 72 6.75 9.33 -7.62
CA ALA A 72 6.14 8.19 -8.28
C ALA A 72 4.62 8.37 -8.38
N CYS A 73 3.97 7.56 -9.23
CA CYS A 73 2.51 7.61 -9.43
C CYS A 73 2.03 9.00 -9.90
N ASP A 74 2.84 9.69 -10.71
CA ASP A 74 2.46 10.99 -11.29
C ASP A 74 1.35 10.81 -12.34
N GLY A 75 0.29 11.62 -12.27
CA GLY A 75 -0.92 11.44 -13.06
C GLY A 75 -1.85 10.31 -12.60
N GLY A 76 -1.52 9.62 -11.50
CA GLY A 76 -2.32 8.55 -10.94
C GLY A 76 -1.86 7.15 -11.35
N CYS A 77 -2.05 6.20 -10.44
CA CYS A 77 -1.69 4.81 -10.65
C CYS A 77 -2.73 3.88 -10.03
N GLN A 78 -2.70 2.63 -10.47
CA GLN A 78 -3.48 1.58 -9.82
C GLN A 78 -2.64 0.91 -8.73
N ALA A 79 -3.28 0.50 -7.65
CA ALA A 79 -2.65 -0.26 -6.58
C ALA A 79 -3.56 -1.40 -6.12
N ILE A 80 -3.01 -2.47 -5.55
CA ILE A 80 -3.77 -3.47 -4.80
C ILE A 80 -3.30 -3.49 -3.35
N LEU A 81 -4.23 -3.55 -2.41
CA LEU A 81 -3.93 -3.82 -1.01
C LEU A 81 -3.95 -5.33 -0.86
N ASP A 82 -2.79 -5.94 -0.62
CA ASP A 82 -2.63 -7.40 -0.64
C ASP A 82 -1.97 -7.89 0.65
N THR A 83 -2.80 -8.43 1.53
CA THR A 83 -2.35 -9.00 2.81
C THR A 83 -1.45 -10.23 2.65
N GLY A 84 -1.42 -10.85 1.46
CA GLY A 84 -0.56 -12.00 1.15
C GLY A 84 0.83 -11.62 0.64
N THR A 85 1.08 -10.35 0.36
CA THR A 85 2.38 -9.85 -0.11
C THR A 85 3.16 -9.21 1.04
N SER A 86 4.45 -9.53 1.17
CA SER A 86 5.27 -8.97 2.25
C SER A 86 5.69 -7.52 2.01
N LEU A 87 6.01 -7.17 0.76
CA LEU A 87 6.69 -5.93 0.36
C LEU A 87 5.73 -4.90 -0.26
N LEU A 88 6.25 -3.70 -0.52
CA LEU A 88 5.63 -2.69 -1.37
C LEU A 88 6.16 -2.85 -2.79
N ALA A 89 5.40 -3.47 -3.68
CA ALA A 89 5.82 -3.66 -5.06
C ALA A 89 5.28 -2.53 -5.96
N GLY A 90 6.04 -2.11 -6.96
CA GLY A 90 5.59 -1.08 -7.91
C GLY A 90 6.38 -1.09 -9.22
N PRO A 91 5.99 -0.26 -10.20
CA PRO A 91 6.69 -0.17 -11.48
C PRO A 91 8.18 0.11 -11.29
N THR A 92 9.04 -0.58 -12.03
CA THR A 92 10.50 -0.51 -11.86
C THR A 92 11.02 0.92 -11.83
N HIS A 93 10.60 1.76 -12.79
CA HIS A 93 11.03 3.16 -12.87
C HIS A 93 10.67 3.98 -11.63
N ASP A 94 9.46 3.80 -11.12
CA ASP A 94 8.97 4.52 -9.95
C ASP A 94 9.66 4.04 -8.66
N ILE A 95 9.88 2.74 -8.54
CA ILE A 95 10.63 2.16 -7.41
C ILE A 95 12.05 2.70 -7.42
N LEU A 96 12.74 2.70 -8.56
CA LEU A 96 14.12 3.23 -8.64
C LEU A 96 14.21 4.70 -8.19
N LYS A 97 13.23 5.54 -8.53
CA LYS A 97 13.17 6.92 -8.02
C LYS A 97 13.01 6.98 -6.51
N ILE A 98 12.14 6.14 -5.94
CA ILE A 98 11.98 6.03 -4.48
C ILE A 98 13.29 5.57 -3.84
N GLN A 99 13.94 4.52 -4.36
CA GLN A 99 15.19 4.00 -3.81
C GLN A 99 16.28 5.08 -3.81
N GLN A 100 16.41 5.82 -4.90
CA GLN A 100 17.34 6.95 -4.99
C GLN A 100 17.02 8.03 -3.95
N ALA A 101 15.75 8.40 -3.80
CA ALA A 101 15.31 9.45 -2.87
C ALA A 101 15.50 9.07 -1.40
N ILE A 102 15.37 7.79 -1.04
CA ILE A 102 15.60 7.30 0.33
C ILE A 102 17.07 6.93 0.59
N GLY A 103 17.95 7.02 -0.42
CA GLY A 103 19.37 6.69 -0.30
C GLY A 103 19.67 5.19 -0.24
N ALA A 104 18.77 4.33 -0.75
CA ALA A 104 18.99 2.90 -0.82
C ALA A 104 19.85 2.52 -2.03
N THR A 105 20.74 1.54 -1.87
CA THR A 105 21.67 1.10 -2.91
C THR A 105 21.37 -0.32 -3.36
N ARG A 106 21.53 -0.60 -4.66
CA ARG A 106 21.24 -1.95 -5.19
C ARG A 106 22.25 -2.97 -4.65
N GLY A 107 21.73 -4.01 -4.02
CA GLY A 107 22.46 -5.17 -3.56
C GLY A 107 22.62 -6.25 -4.63
N GLN A 108 23.45 -7.24 -4.32
CA GLN A 108 23.85 -8.31 -5.24
C GLN A 108 22.71 -9.26 -5.66
N TYR A 109 21.66 -9.40 -4.87
CA TYR A 109 20.51 -10.29 -5.14
C TYR A 109 19.26 -9.50 -5.57
N GLY A 110 19.43 -8.25 -6.02
CA GLY A 110 18.33 -7.39 -6.46
C GLY A 110 17.53 -6.73 -5.34
N GLN A 111 17.86 -6.98 -4.07
CA GLN A 111 17.39 -6.19 -2.95
C GLN A 111 18.03 -4.80 -2.93
N PHE A 112 17.44 -3.85 -2.20
CA PHE A 112 18.04 -2.54 -1.99
C PHE A 112 18.50 -2.41 -0.53
N ASN A 113 19.80 -2.19 -0.34
CA ASN A 113 20.44 -2.02 0.95
C ASN A 113 20.21 -0.60 1.47
N ILE A 114 19.89 -0.50 2.75
CA ILE A 114 19.79 0.74 3.52
C ILE A 114 20.87 0.70 4.62
N ASN A 115 21.51 1.83 4.91
CA ASN A 115 22.37 1.93 6.08
C ASN A 115 21.51 2.02 7.34
N CYS A 116 21.56 1.00 8.20
CA CYS A 116 20.79 0.96 9.45
C CYS A 116 21.04 2.16 10.37
N TRP A 117 22.23 2.76 10.30
CA TRP A 117 22.62 3.88 11.15
C TRP A 117 22.06 5.23 10.67
N SER A 118 21.57 5.32 9.42
CA SER A 118 21.05 6.56 8.86
C SER A 118 19.53 6.68 8.92
N LEU A 119 18.82 5.72 9.52
CA LEU A 119 17.35 5.67 9.50
C LEU A 119 16.68 6.93 10.05
N SER A 120 17.26 7.58 11.06
CA SER A 120 16.72 8.82 11.64
C SER A 120 16.79 10.02 10.70
N GLY A 121 17.71 10.01 9.73
CA GLY A 121 17.88 11.08 8.74
C GLY A 121 17.19 10.80 7.40
N MET A 122 16.57 9.63 7.23
CA MET A 122 15.92 9.25 6.00
C MET A 122 14.53 9.88 5.87
N PRO A 123 14.07 10.16 4.64
CA PRO A 123 12.82 10.87 4.45
C PRO A 123 11.61 9.94 4.65
N THR A 124 10.47 10.53 4.98
CA THR A 124 9.19 9.82 5.00
C THR A 124 8.65 9.68 3.58
N VAL A 125 8.19 8.48 3.21
CA VAL A 125 7.48 8.25 1.93
C VAL A 125 5.99 8.38 2.18
N VAL A 126 5.28 9.21 1.42
CA VAL A 126 3.87 9.50 1.62
C VAL A 126 3.07 9.01 0.43
N PHE A 127 2.14 8.08 0.67
CA PHE A 127 1.12 7.70 -0.30
C PHE A 127 -0.06 8.65 -0.14
N GLU A 128 -0.44 9.36 -1.18
CA GLU A 128 -1.63 10.20 -1.16
C GLU A 128 -2.73 9.52 -1.94
N ILE A 129 -3.82 9.21 -1.24
CA ILE A 129 -4.94 8.47 -1.79
C ILE A 129 -6.21 9.22 -1.39
N HIS A 130 -7.01 9.65 -2.36
CA HIS A 130 -8.20 10.48 -2.10
C HIS A 130 -7.92 11.75 -1.31
N GLY A 131 -6.79 12.41 -1.60
CA GLY A 131 -6.37 13.61 -0.87
C GLY A 131 -5.98 13.38 0.60
N ARG A 132 -5.95 12.12 1.07
CA ARG A 132 -5.45 11.75 2.39
C ARG A 132 -4.02 11.27 2.29
N LYS A 133 -3.17 11.74 3.20
CA LYS A 133 -1.76 11.35 3.29
C LYS A 133 -1.60 10.12 4.18
N TYR A 134 -0.93 9.10 3.65
CA TYR A 134 -0.55 7.86 4.33
C TYR A 134 0.98 7.79 4.36
N SER A 135 1.56 8.37 5.41
CA SER A 135 2.99 8.44 5.66
C SER A 135 3.57 7.10 6.11
N LEU A 136 4.68 6.69 5.49
CA LEU A 136 5.53 5.58 5.91
C LEU A 136 6.87 6.18 6.39
N PRO A 137 7.11 6.22 7.70
CA PRO A 137 8.42 6.64 8.22
C PRO A 137 9.51 5.63 7.85
N PRO A 138 10.80 6.01 7.93
CA PRO A 138 11.93 5.11 7.62
C PRO A 138 11.84 3.74 8.28
N LEU A 139 11.47 3.69 9.55
CA LEU A 139 11.32 2.43 10.29
C LEU A 139 10.22 1.52 9.72
N ALA A 140 9.17 2.09 9.13
CA ALA A 140 8.06 1.33 8.57
C ALA A 140 8.44 0.65 7.25
N TYR A 141 9.10 1.38 6.35
CA TYR A 141 9.48 0.85 5.04
C TYR A 141 10.85 0.15 5.03
N THR A 142 11.53 0.03 6.16
CA THR A 142 12.82 -0.67 6.26
C THR A 142 12.66 -2.02 6.94
N ILE A 143 13.13 -3.08 6.27
CA ILE A 143 13.23 -4.43 6.83
C ILE A 143 14.56 -4.53 7.56
N GLN A 144 14.52 -4.75 8.86
CA GLN A 144 15.70 -4.83 9.73
C GLN A 144 15.96 -6.28 10.14
N GLY A 145 17.20 -6.71 9.98
CA GLY A 145 17.75 -7.92 10.59
C GLY A 145 18.81 -7.55 11.63
N GLN A 146 19.56 -8.54 12.10
CA GLN A 146 20.60 -8.34 13.11
C GLN A 146 21.73 -7.40 12.63
N ASP A 147 22.15 -7.55 11.37
CA ASP A 147 23.26 -6.80 10.79
C ASP A 147 22.94 -6.24 9.39
N PHE A 148 21.66 -6.18 9.01
CA PHE A 148 21.26 -5.69 7.69
C PHE A 148 19.98 -4.87 7.75
N CYS A 149 19.89 -3.90 6.85
CA CYS A 149 18.66 -3.17 6.56
C CYS A 149 18.40 -3.19 5.07
N TYR A 150 17.19 -3.59 4.69
CA TYR A 150 16.74 -3.58 3.30
C TYR A 150 15.54 -2.67 3.12
N SER A 151 15.43 -2.08 1.94
CA SER A 151 14.22 -1.38 1.51
C SER A 151 13.07 -2.38 1.38
N GLY A 152 11.92 -1.97 1.92
CA GLY A 152 10.65 -2.64 1.76
C GLY A 152 10.02 -2.46 0.39
N PHE A 153 10.59 -1.59 -0.45
CA PHE A 153 10.14 -1.35 -1.82
C PHE A 153 10.79 -2.35 -2.78
N GLN A 154 9.98 -2.93 -3.66
CA GLN A 154 10.39 -3.93 -4.63
C GLN A 154 9.94 -3.57 -6.05
N GLU A 155 10.82 -3.79 -7.02
CA GLU A 155 10.49 -3.63 -8.43
C GLU A 155 9.53 -4.73 -8.89
N ASN A 156 8.52 -4.33 -9.66
CA ASN A 156 7.58 -5.21 -10.35
C ASN A 156 7.70 -4.96 -11.86
N SER A 157 8.66 -5.62 -12.50
CA SER A 157 8.94 -5.44 -13.94
C SER A 157 7.78 -5.87 -14.84
N ASN A 158 6.89 -6.72 -14.33
CA ASN A 158 5.85 -7.38 -15.11
C ASN A 158 4.49 -6.70 -15.00
N SER A 159 4.38 -5.62 -14.21
CA SER A 159 3.09 -4.96 -13.99
C SER A 159 3.23 -3.48 -13.67
N PRO A 160 2.38 -2.61 -14.25
CA PRO A 160 2.27 -1.21 -13.84
C PRO A 160 1.51 -1.05 -12.50
N LEU A 161 1.03 -2.16 -11.91
CA LEU A 161 0.22 -2.17 -10.70
C LEU A 161 1.10 -2.10 -9.44
N TRP A 162 0.76 -1.18 -8.54
CA TRP A 162 1.31 -1.18 -7.19
C TRP A 162 0.72 -2.30 -6.34
N VAL A 163 1.52 -2.91 -5.48
CA VAL A 163 1.06 -3.90 -4.50
C VAL A 163 1.45 -3.38 -3.12
N LEU A 164 0.45 -2.92 -2.37
CA LEU A 164 0.59 -2.47 -0.99
C LEU A 164 0.47 -3.69 -0.08
N GLY A 165 1.62 -4.29 0.22
CA GLY A 165 1.71 -5.47 1.05
C GLY A 165 1.68 -5.18 2.56
N THR A 166 2.21 -6.14 3.30
CA THR A 166 2.25 -6.17 4.76
C THR A 166 2.93 -4.94 5.36
N ILE A 167 3.94 -4.36 4.70
CA ILE A 167 4.57 -3.10 5.13
C ILE A 167 3.54 -1.97 5.27
N PHE A 168 2.62 -1.84 4.31
CA PHE A 168 1.57 -0.82 4.37
C PHE A 168 0.47 -1.19 5.37
N VAL A 169 0.04 -2.46 5.36
CA VAL A 169 -1.05 -2.96 6.23
C VAL A 169 -0.68 -2.92 7.72
N ARG A 170 0.61 -3.06 8.06
CA ARG A 170 1.10 -2.91 9.44
C ARG A 170 0.93 -1.47 9.96
N GLU A 171 1.16 -0.49 9.10
CA GLU A 171 1.01 0.92 9.46
C GLU A 171 -0.46 1.38 9.43
N TYR A 172 -1.26 0.75 8.56
CA TYR A 172 -2.65 1.14 8.32
C TYR A 172 -3.61 -0.04 8.46
N TYR A 173 -4.38 -0.03 9.54
CA TYR A 173 -5.49 -0.94 9.73
C TYR A 173 -6.47 -0.82 8.56
N SER A 174 -6.82 -1.97 8.00
CA SER A 174 -7.52 -2.08 6.73
C SER A 174 -8.83 -2.86 6.89
N VAL A 175 -9.93 -2.25 6.50
CA VAL A 175 -11.27 -2.86 6.51
C VAL A 175 -11.75 -3.06 5.08
N PHE A 176 -12.07 -4.29 4.71
CA PHE A 176 -12.60 -4.63 3.39
C PHE A 176 -14.14 -4.73 3.44
N ASP A 177 -14.81 -3.66 3.01
CA ASP A 177 -16.27 -3.61 2.94
C ASP A 177 -16.75 -4.08 1.57
N ARG A 178 -17.10 -5.36 1.53
CA ARG A 178 -17.62 -6.06 0.35
C ARG A 178 -19.04 -5.63 -0.02
N THR A 179 -19.81 -5.10 0.93
CA THR A 179 -21.20 -4.67 0.68
C THR A 179 -21.20 -3.41 -0.16
N HIS A 180 -20.27 -2.49 0.13
CA HIS A 180 -20.15 -1.21 -0.57
C HIS A 180 -18.94 -1.15 -1.51
N ASN A 181 -18.27 -2.29 -1.76
CA ASN A 181 -17.06 -2.39 -2.58
C ASN A 181 -16.02 -1.32 -2.27
N ARG A 182 -15.65 -1.16 -1.00
CA ARG A 182 -14.70 -0.14 -0.55
C ARG A 182 -13.69 -0.67 0.46
N VAL A 183 -12.57 0.03 0.61
CA VAL A 183 -11.64 -0.18 1.73
C VAL A 183 -11.59 1.03 2.63
N GLY A 184 -11.70 0.79 3.93
CA GLY A 184 -11.37 1.77 4.96
C GLY A 184 -9.93 1.60 5.43
N LEU A 185 -9.19 2.70 5.51
CA LEU A 185 -7.83 2.75 6.06
C LEU A 185 -7.82 3.67 7.28
N ALA A 186 -7.14 3.25 8.34
CA ALA A 186 -6.85 4.09 9.51
C ALA A 186 -5.47 3.77 10.06
N LYS A 187 -4.84 4.73 10.75
CA LYS A 187 -3.55 4.48 11.42
C LYS A 187 -3.70 3.35 12.44
N ALA A 188 -2.79 2.37 12.38
CA ALA A 188 -2.70 1.31 13.38
C ALA A 188 -2.18 1.86 14.73
N VAL A 189 -2.54 1.19 15.84
CA VAL A 189 -2.15 1.56 17.22
C VAL A 189 -0.98 0.72 17.68
#